data_AF-A0ABD5RHU8-F1
#
_entry.id   AF-A0ABD5RHU8-F1
#
_cell.length_a   1.000
_cell.length_b   1.000
_cell.length_c   1.000
_cell.angle_alpha   90.00
_cell.angle_beta   90.00
_cell.angle_gamma   90.00
#
_symmetry.space_group_name_H-M   'P 1'
#
loop_
_entity.id
_entity.type
_entity.pdbx_description
1 polymer ?
#
loop_
_entity_poly.entity_id
_entity_poly.type
_entity_poly.pdbx_seq_one_letter_code
_entity_poly.pdbx_strand_id
1 'polypeptide(L)'
;MPSIVPLFPGIPGGIEVFVVLLIIVLLFGANKLPKLARSSGQAMGEFKKGREEMENELQEMKGDAMGTNEEEADTEESTSADTATETNQNRDTDTETA
;
A
#
# COMPACT_ATOMS: atom_id res chain seq x y z
N MET A 1 -34.28 -13.12 -7.16
CA MET A 1 -33.30 -12.02 -7.10
C MET A 1 -32.53 -12.15 -5.79
N PRO A 2 -31.22 -12.45 -5.80
CA PRO A 2 -30.45 -12.51 -4.55
C PRO A 2 -30.39 -11.10 -3.95
N SER A 3 -31.01 -10.92 -2.78
CA SER A 3 -30.88 -9.73 -1.96
C SER A 3 -29.54 -9.79 -1.23
N ILE A 4 -28.60 -8.95 -1.65
CA ILE A 4 -27.35 -8.69 -0.91
C ILE A 4 -27.75 -7.96 0.37
N VAL A 5 -27.92 -8.72 1.44
CA VAL A 5 -28.03 -8.19 2.79
C VAL A 5 -26.60 -8.16 3.35
N PRO A 6 -26.02 -6.99 3.63
CA PRO A 6 -24.69 -6.92 4.22
C PRO A 6 -24.71 -7.61 5.60
N LEU A 7 -23.89 -8.66 5.73
CA LEU A 7 -23.78 -9.50 6.93
C LEU A 7 -23.16 -8.76 8.14
N PHE A 8 -22.70 -7.52 7.95
CA PHE A 8 -22.13 -6.67 8.99
C PHE A 8 -22.84 -5.30 9.00
N PRO A 9 -23.72 -5.02 9.98
CA PRO A 9 -24.44 -3.75 10.09
C PRO A 9 -23.50 -2.67 10.65
N GLY A 10 -22.52 -2.25 9.85
CA GLY A 10 -21.59 -1.19 10.25
C GLY A 10 -20.35 -1.04 9.39
N ILE A 11 -20.00 -2.06 8.60
CA ILE A 11 -18.95 -1.91 7.58
C ILE A 11 -19.63 -1.67 6.24
N PRO A 12 -19.54 -0.45 5.67
CA PRO A 12 -20.01 -0.21 4.32
C PRO A 12 -19.30 -1.20 3.38
N GLY A 13 -20.06 -1.90 2.56
CA GLY A 13 -19.50 -2.77 1.54
C GLY A 13 -18.65 -1.99 0.53
N GLY A 14 -17.92 -2.72 -0.33
CA GLY A 14 -17.04 -2.09 -1.32
C GLY A 14 -17.76 -1.10 -2.24
N ILE A 15 -19.05 -1.33 -2.53
CA ILE A 15 -19.87 -0.43 -3.36
C ILE A 15 -20.19 0.85 -2.59
N GLU A 16 -20.60 0.77 -1.34
CA GLU A 16 -20.92 1.94 -0.51
C GLU A 16 -19.68 2.83 -0.31
N VAL A 17 -18.51 2.24 -0.05
CA VAL A 17 -17.24 2.98 0.02
C VAL A 17 -16.93 3.67 -1.31
N PHE A 18 -17.15 2.98 -2.44
CA PHE A 18 -16.91 3.56 -3.76
C PHE A 18 -17.85 4.73 -4.06
N VAL A 19 -19.13 4.64 -3.68
CA VAL A 19 -20.10 5.74 -3.85
C VAL A 19 -19.69 6.97 -3.02
N VAL A 20 -19.28 6.77 -1.76
CA VAL A 20 -18.80 7.86 -0.91
C VAL A 20 -17.54 8.51 -1.50
N LEU A 21 -16.59 7.69 -1.98
CA LEU A 21 -15.40 8.18 -2.67
C LEU A 21 -15.77 9.02 -3.90
N LEU A 22 -16.75 8.58 -4.70
CA LEU A 22 -17.23 9.30 -5.87
C LEU A 22 -17.78 10.68 -5.50
N ILE A 23 -18.58 10.78 -4.44
CA ILE A 23 -19.12 12.06 -3.95
C ILE A 23 -18.00 13.00 -3.51
N ILE A 24 -17.02 12.50 -2.76
CA ILE A 24 -15.85 13.29 -2.33
C ILE A 24 -15.07 13.79 -3.56
N VAL A 25 -14.86 12.94 -4.56
CA VAL A 25 -14.19 13.31 -5.81
C VAL A 25 -15.00 14.35 -6.60
N LEU A 26 -16.32 14.32 -6.58
CA LEU A 26 -17.15 15.35 -7.22
C LEU A 26 -17.04 16.71 -6.50
N LEU A 27 -17.00 16.71 -5.17
CA LEU A 27 -16.89 17.94 -4.37
C LEU A 27 -15.51 18.61 -4.48
N PHE A 28 -14.45 17.82 -4.39
CA PHE A 28 -13.06 18.33 -4.37
C PHE A 28 -12.36 18.24 -5.73
N GLY A 29 -12.83 17.39 -6.63
CA GLY A 29 -12.23 17.09 -7.93
C GLY A 29 -11.20 15.96 -7.87
N ALA A 30 -11.12 15.17 -8.96
CA ALA A 30 -10.20 14.02 -9.09
C ALA A 30 -8.71 14.39 -8.92
N ASN A 31 -8.34 15.64 -9.18
CA ASN A 31 -6.96 16.11 -9.07
C ASN A 31 -6.58 16.59 -7.65
N LYS A 32 -7.54 16.85 -6.76
CA LYS A 32 -7.25 17.42 -5.44
C LYS A 32 -6.93 16.36 -4.40
N LEU A 33 -7.71 15.27 -4.32
CA LEU A 33 -7.42 14.14 -3.42
C LEU A 33 -5.98 13.61 -3.57
N PRO A 34 -5.48 13.27 -4.78
CA PRO A 34 -4.12 12.75 -4.93
C PRO A 34 -3.05 13.80 -4.66
N LYS A 35 -3.34 15.08 -4.91
CA LYS A 35 -2.41 16.19 -4.62
C LYS A 35 -2.29 16.43 -3.10
N LEU A 36 -3.40 16.36 -2.38
CA LEU A 36 -3.43 16.42 -0.92
C LEU A 36 -2.70 15.20 -0.32
N ALA A 37 -2.98 14.00 -0.83
CA ALA A 37 -2.29 12.78 -0.38
C ALA A 37 -0.78 12.85 -0.60
N ARG A 38 -0.32 13.32 -1.77
CA ARG A 38 1.12 13.48 -2.06
C ARG A 38 1.79 14.48 -1.13
N SER A 39 1.23 15.67 -0.97
CA SER A 39 1.82 16.70 -0.08
C SER A 39 1.77 16.30 1.39
N SER A 40 0.67 15.70 1.86
CA SER A 40 0.57 15.16 3.22
C SER A 40 1.55 14.00 3.43
N GLY A 41 1.73 13.13 2.43
CA GLY A 41 2.67 12.01 2.49
C GLY A 41 4.12 12.46 2.53
N GLN A 42 4.48 13.47 1.74
CA GLN A 42 5.81 14.10 1.78
C GLN A 42 6.08 14.72 3.16
N ALA A 43 5.13 15.50 3.68
CA ALA A 43 5.25 16.08 5.02
C ALA A 43 5.39 15.01 6.12
N MET A 44 4.58 13.94 6.05
CA MET A 44 4.68 12.83 7.01
C MET A 44 5.99 12.05 6.89
N GLY A 45 6.52 11.91 5.67
CA GLY A 45 7.81 11.25 5.41
C GLY A 45 8.99 12.03 5.97
N GLU A 46 9.06 13.34 5.70
CA GLU A 46 10.08 14.23 6.28
C GLU A 46 9.96 14.30 7.80
N PHE A 47 8.72 14.34 8.32
CA PHE A 47 8.48 14.31 9.76
C PHE A 47 8.95 12.99 10.40
N LYS A 48 8.70 11.84 9.78
CA LYS A 48 9.18 10.54 10.27
C LYS A 48 10.71 10.48 10.28
N LYS A 49 11.35 10.93 9.20
CA LYS A 49 12.81 10.99 9.09
C LYS A 49 13.43 11.89 10.17
N GLY A 50 12.89 13.09 10.36
CA GLY A 50 13.37 14.00 11.41
C GLY A 50 13.18 13.41 12.81
N ARG A 51 12.07 12.68 13.05
CA ARG A 51 11.87 11.99 14.34
C ARG A 51 12.87 10.87 14.58
N GLU A 52 13.22 10.12 13.54
CA GLU A 52 14.22 9.04 13.61
C GLU A 52 15.62 9.59 13.86
N GLU A 53 16.00 10.67 13.16
CA GLU A 53 17.27 11.39 13.43
C GLU A 53 17.33 11.90 14.87
N MET A 54 16.25 12.51 15.37
CA MET A 54 16.18 12.95 16.76
C MET A 54 16.25 11.79 17.76
N GLU A 55 15.61 10.66 17.48
CA GLU A 55 15.68 9.47 18.34
C GLU A 55 17.10 8.89 18.38
N ASN A 56 17.77 8.82 17.23
CA ASN A 56 19.16 8.39 17.12
C ASN A 56 20.12 9.34 17.84
N GLU A 57 19.98 10.66 17.67
CA GLU A 57 20.78 11.65 18.40
C GLU A 57 20.55 11.55 19.92
N LEU A 58 19.31 11.40 20.37
CA LEU A 58 19.00 11.22 21.79
C LEU A 58 19.56 9.90 22.33
N GLN A 59 19.61 8.85 21.52
CA GLN A 59 20.17 7.56 21.87
C GLN A 59 21.71 7.61 21.89
N GLU A 60 22.34 8.37 20.99
CA GLU A 60 23.78 8.64 20.97
C GLU A 60 24.22 9.49 22.18
N MET A 61 23.47 10.54 22.51
CA MET A 61 23.67 11.36 23.72
C MET A 61 23.49 10.55 25.01
N LYS A 62 22.68 9.48 24.97
CA LYS A 62 22.47 8.56 26.10
C LYS A 62 23.43 7.36 26.07
N GLY A 63 23.99 7.07 24.90
CA GLY A 63 24.84 5.92 24.58
C GLY A 63 26.33 6.15 24.84
N ASP A 64 26.76 7.38 25.13
CA ASP A 64 28.11 7.64 25.70
C ASP A 64 28.30 6.99 27.09
N ALA A 65 27.28 6.31 27.62
CA ALA A 65 27.37 5.43 28.79
C ALA A 65 27.46 3.91 28.49
N MET A 66 27.23 3.43 27.25
CA MET A 66 27.44 2.02 26.88
C MET A 66 27.27 1.81 25.37
N GLY A 67 28.35 1.47 24.66
CA GLY A 67 28.30 1.16 23.23
C GLY A 67 27.65 -0.18 22.91
N THR A 68 27.12 -0.33 21.68
CA THR A 68 27.30 -1.50 20.79
C THR A 68 26.77 -1.14 19.40
N ASN A 69 27.49 -1.65 18.42
CA ASN A 69 27.37 -1.52 16.98
C ASN A 69 26.53 -2.71 16.46
N GLU A 70 25.45 -2.49 15.71
CA GLU A 70 24.80 -3.56 14.94
C GLU A 70 24.32 -3.03 13.58
N GLU A 71 24.99 -3.54 12.55
CA GLU A 71 24.65 -3.51 11.13
C GLU A 71 23.91 -4.81 10.80
N GLU A 72 22.65 -4.74 10.38
CA GLU A 72 21.93 -5.78 9.60
C GLU A 72 20.89 -5.02 8.73
N ALA A 73 20.97 -4.98 7.40
CA ALA A 73 20.85 -6.03 6.38
C ALA A 73 19.38 -6.45 6.09
N ASP A 74 19.11 -6.63 4.79
CA ASP A 74 17.95 -7.32 4.17
C ASP A 74 16.63 -6.50 4.04
N THR A 75 15.89 -6.50 2.93
CA THR A 75 15.79 -7.43 1.80
C THR A 75 15.21 -6.68 0.58
N GLU A 76 15.64 -7.05 -0.62
CA GLU A 76 14.96 -6.70 -1.87
C GLU A 76 13.56 -7.37 -2.00
N GLU A 77 12.81 -6.92 -3.00
CA GLU A 77 11.71 -7.63 -3.66
C GLU A 77 10.27 -7.48 -3.11
N SER A 78 9.51 -6.60 -3.77
CA SER A 78 8.10 -6.89 -4.08
C SER A 78 7.81 -6.55 -5.54
N THR A 79 8.05 -7.56 -6.37
CA THR A 79 7.13 -8.07 -7.39
C THR A 79 6.20 -7.05 -8.05
N SER A 80 6.54 -6.73 -9.30
CA SER A 80 5.68 -6.80 -10.48
C SER A 80 4.17 -6.95 -10.23
N ALA A 81 3.45 -5.83 -10.30
CA ALA A 81 2.01 -5.86 -10.59
C ALA A 81 1.82 -5.90 -12.11
N ASP A 82 1.69 -7.13 -12.60
CA ASP A 82 1.22 -7.53 -13.92
C ASP A 82 -0.12 -6.83 -14.24
N THR A 83 -0.14 -6.00 -15.29
CA THR A 83 -1.37 -5.59 -15.96
C THR A 83 -1.69 -6.66 -17.01
N ALA A 84 -2.69 -7.47 -16.69
CA ALA A 84 -3.22 -8.53 -17.53
C ALA A 84 -3.55 -8.07 -18.95
N THR A 85 -3.19 -8.87 -19.95
CA THR A 85 -3.92 -8.95 -21.22
C THR A 85 -3.78 -10.37 -21.80
N GLU A 86 -4.94 -11.04 -21.86
CA GLU A 86 -5.33 -12.12 -22.77
C GLU A 86 -4.82 -13.57 -22.55
N THR A 87 -5.69 -14.33 -21.88
CA THR A 87 -6.21 -15.64 -22.27
C THR A 87 -5.85 -16.12 -23.69
N ASN A 88 -5.10 -17.22 -23.81
CA ASN A 88 -5.51 -18.32 -24.68
C ASN A 88 -5.03 -19.67 -24.16
N GLN A 89 -5.85 -20.67 -24.41
CA GLN A 89 -6.13 -21.84 -23.60
C GLN A 89 -5.42 -23.05 -24.19
N ASN A 90 -4.89 -23.88 -23.28
CA ASN A 90 -4.52 -25.29 -23.42
C ASN A 90 -3.47 -25.73 -24.45
N ARG A 91 -2.37 -26.22 -23.87
CA ARG A 91 -1.59 -27.35 -24.38
C ARG A 91 -2.46 -28.60 -24.33
N ASP A 92 -2.41 -29.43 -25.37
CA ASP A 92 -2.53 -30.86 -25.22
C ASP A 92 -1.40 -31.52 -26.00
N THR A 93 -0.70 -32.40 -25.29
CA THR A 93 0.52 -33.12 -25.62
C THR A 93 0.23 -34.39 -26.43
N ASP A 94 1.11 -34.66 -27.39
CA ASP A 94 1.56 -35.96 -27.92
C ASP A 94 0.63 -37.18 -27.80
N THR A 95 0.28 -37.79 -28.94
CA THR A 95 0.21 -39.26 -29.01
C THR A 95 0.57 -39.76 -30.41
N GLU A 96 1.75 -40.38 -30.46
CA GLU A 96 2.17 -41.45 -31.36
C GLU A 96 1.04 -42.43 -31.68
N THR A 97 0.79 -42.77 -32.96
CA THR A 97 0.36 -44.10 -33.43
C THR A 97 0.48 -44.16 -34.97
N ALA A 98 0.92 -45.33 -35.42
CA ALA A 98 1.31 -45.74 -36.79
C ALA A 98 0.31 -45.51 -37.93
#